data_AF-A0A524I3S7-F1
#
_entry.id   AF-A0A524I3S7-F1
#
_cell.length_a   1.000
_cell.length_b   1.000
_cell.length_c   1.000
_cell.angle_alpha   90.00
_cell.angle_beta   90.00
_cell.angle_gamma   90.00
#
_symmetry.space_group_name_H-M   'P 1'
#
loop_
_entity.id
_entity.type
_entity.pdbx_description
1 polymer ?
#
loop_
_entity_poly.entity_id
_entity_poly.type
_entity_poly.pdbx_seq_one_letter_code
_entity_poly.pdbx_strand_id
1 'polypeptide(L)'
;MTDSKKVAILTNMIAPYRIPIYREIGRRFSTAIFHAGTEENRTTWGDVESDLPGMEIRKSAGFVIRSKRFVDGRFFDYRFTHITPGYFSDLVAFRPDAVISSEIGFRTMAA
;
A
#
# COMPACT_ATOMS: atom_id res chain seq x y z
N MET A 1 -2.82 -30.79 3.81
CA MET A 1 -2.36 -29.53 3.19
C MET A 1 -2.43 -28.48 4.28
N THR A 2 -1.30 -28.05 4.84
CA THR A 2 -1.28 -26.93 5.80
C THR A 2 -1.72 -25.69 5.05
N ASP A 3 -2.80 -25.05 5.52
CA ASP A 3 -3.29 -23.79 4.98
C ASP A 3 -2.13 -22.78 4.96
N SER A 4 -1.81 -22.25 3.77
CA SER A 4 -0.74 -21.25 3.66
C SER A 4 -1.18 -19.99 4.39
N LYS A 5 -0.36 -19.53 5.35
CA LYS A 5 -0.68 -18.34 6.14
C LYS A 5 -0.91 -17.13 5.23
N LYS A 6 -1.95 -16.35 5.53
CA LYS A 6 -2.37 -15.19 4.74
C LYS A 6 -1.73 -13.91 5.27
N VAL A 7 -1.06 -13.16 4.39
CA VAL A 7 -0.39 -11.91 4.74
C VAL A 7 -0.95 -10.77 3.90
N ALA A 8 -1.40 -9.70 4.55
CA ALA A 8 -1.79 -8.47 3.88
C ALA A 8 -0.69 -7.42 3.99
N ILE A 9 -0.33 -6.78 2.89
CA ILE A 9 0.63 -5.68 2.84
C ILE A 9 -0.13 -4.40 2.49
N LEU A 10 -0.05 -3.39 3.36
CA LEU A 10 -0.67 -2.08 3.15
C LEU A 10 0.39 -1.03 2.81
N THR A 11 0.24 -0.35 1.69
CA THR A 11 1.19 0.66 1.22
C THR A 11 0.53 1.73 0.35
N ASN A 12 0.92 3.00 0.47
CA ASN A 12 0.33 4.05 -0.37
C ASN A 12 0.52 3.77 -1.86
N MET A 13 1.73 3.35 -2.23
CA MET A 13 2.14 2.99 -3.58
C MET A 13 3.08 1.79 -3.53
N ILE A 14 3.11 0.98 -4.59
CA ILE A 14 4.11 -0.07 -4.77
C ILE A 14 5.36 0.55 -5.36
N ALA A 15 6.42 0.65 -4.55
CA ALA A 15 7.70 1.18 -5.01
C ALA A 15 8.55 0.06 -5.63
N PRO A 16 9.23 0.30 -6.78
CA PRO A 16 10.01 -0.73 -7.47
C PRO A 16 11.04 -1.45 -6.59
N TYR A 17 11.71 -0.72 -5.69
CA TYR A 17 12.69 -1.29 -4.77
C TYR A 17 12.10 -2.21 -3.68
N ARG A 18 10.77 -2.20 -3.48
CA ARG A 18 10.09 -3.12 -2.54
C ARG A 18 9.66 -4.43 -3.19
N ILE A 19 9.62 -4.49 -4.53
CA ILE A 19 9.22 -5.67 -5.29
C ILE A 19 9.99 -6.92 -4.86
N PRO A 20 11.33 -6.92 -4.71
CA PRO A 20 12.06 -8.13 -4.31
C PRO A 20 11.60 -8.66 -2.94
N ILE A 21 11.28 -7.76 -2.00
CA ILE A 21 10.81 -8.12 -0.66
C ILE A 21 9.40 -8.73 -0.75
N TYR A 22 8.49 -8.08 -1.47
CA TYR A 22 7.12 -8.56 -1.64
C TYR A 22 7.08 -9.92 -2.34
N ARG A 23 7.92 -10.13 -3.35
CA ARG A 23 8.08 -11.41 -4.04
C ARG A 23 8.50 -12.52 -3.08
N GLU A 24 9.49 -12.26 -2.23
CA GLU A 24 9.96 -13.26 -1.26
C GLU A 24 8.92 -13.59 -0.18
N ILE A 25 8.05 -12.64 0.17
CA ILE A 25 6.90 -12.88 1.04
C ILE A 25 5.86 -13.74 0.30
N GLY A 26 5.49 -13.36 -0.93
CA GLY A 26 4.53 -14.10 -1.77
C GLY A 26 4.93 -15.54 -2.08
N ARG A 27 6.23 -15.85 -2.12
CA ARG A 27 6.72 -17.23 -2.26
C ARG A 27 6.43 -18.12 -1.04
N ARG A 28 6.26 -17.54 0.14
CA ARG A 28 6.11 -18.26 1.41
C ARG A 28 4.68 -18.21 1.96
N PHE A 29 3.91 -17.21 1.57
CA PHE A 29 2.60 -16.89 2.13
C PHE A 29 1.59 -16.55 1.03
N SER A 30 0.32 -16.87 1.26
CA SER A 30 -0.77 -16.34 0.44
C SER A 30 -0.87 -14.83 0.70
N THR A 31 -0.39 -14.02 -0.23
CA THR A 31 -0.13 -12.60 0.03
C THR A 31 -1.00 -11.70 -0.84
N ALA A 32 -1.62 -10.71 -0.22
CA ALA A 32 -2.31 -9.62 -0.88
C ALA A 32 -1.60 -8.27 -0.61
N ILE A 33 -1.52 -7.41 -1.61
CA ILE A 33 -1.01 -6.05 -1.51
C ILE A 33 -2.16 -5.08 -1.78
N PHE A 34 -2.50 -4.30 -0.77
CA PHE A 34 -3.51 -3.25 -0.86
C PHE A 34 -2.82 -1.90 -0.94
N HIS A 35 -3.15 -1.10 -1.96
CA HIS A 35 -2.52 0.22 -2.15
C HIS A 35 -3.48 1.38 -2.40
N ALA A 36 -3.12 2.59 -1.96
CA ALA A 36 -3.95 3.78 -2.04
C ALA A 36 -4.07 4.30 -3.49
N GLY A 37 -3.08 3.99 -4.32
CA GLY A 37 -3.08 4.32 -5.74
C GLY A 37 -1.68 4.63 -6.24
N THR A 38 -1.61 5.54 -7.20
CA THR A 38 -0.38 6.12 -7.77
C THR A 38 -0.49 7.64 -7.63
N GLU A 39 0.62 8.30 -7.31
CA GLU A 39 0.68 9.76 -7.27
C GLU A 39 1.00 10.31 -8.68
N GLU A 40 0.41 11.44 -9.05
CA GLU A 40 0.60 12.10 -10.36
C GLU A 40 2.06 12.44 -10.68
N ASN A 41 2.89 12.60 -9.65
CA ASN A 41 4.31 12.91 -9.76
C ASN A 41 5.20 11.64 -9.89
N ARG A 42 4.64 10.43 -9.90
CA ARG A 42 5.37 9.15 -10.04
C ARG A 42 4.91 8.34 -11.24
N THR A 43 4.87 8.99 -12.40
CA THR A 43 4.49 8.39 -13.70
C THR A 43 5.45 7.32 -14.20
N THR A 44 6.69 7.25 -13.69
CA THR A 44 7.72 6.30 -14.14
C THR A 44 7.63 4.92 -13.48
N TRP A 45 6.71 4.71 -12.53
CA TRP A 45 6.58 3.44 -11.78
C TRP A 45 5.53 2.51 -12.40
N GLY A 46 5.52 2.41 -13.73
CA GLY A 46 4.60 1.54 -14.49
C GLY A 46 4.89 0.05 -14.29
N ASP A 47 3.86 -0.77 -14.42
CA ASP A 47 3.89 -2.24 -14.51
C ASP A 47 4.53 -3.02 -13.35
N VAL A 48 4.65 -2.41 -12.17
CA VAL A 48 5.18 -3.06 -10.94
C VAL A 48 4.36 -4.28 -10.50
N GLU A 49 3.11 -4.40 -10.94
CA GLU A 49 2.23 -5.53 -10.66
C GLU A 49 2.66 -6.80 -11.42
N SER A 50 3.18 -6.63 -12.64
CA SER A 50 3.67 -7.72 -13.49
C SER A 50 4.84 -8.47 -12.86
N ASP A 51 5.59 -7.81 -11.99
CA ASP A 51 6.76 -8.35 -11.30
C ASP A 51 6.42 -9.18 -10.05
N LEU A 52 5.13 -9.31 -9.71
CA LEU A 52 4.62 -9.96 -8.50
C LEU A 52 3.57 -11.05 -8.85
N PRO A 53 3.95 -12.07 -9.63
CA PRO A 53 3.01 -13.10 -10.08
C PRO A 53 2.45 -13.92 -8.92
N GLY A 54 1.15 -14.23 -8.99
CA GLY A 54 0.46 -15.07 -7.99
C GLY A 54 0.09 -14.37 -6.68
N MET A 55 0.33 -13.05 -6.57
CA MET A 55 -0.13 -12.24 -5.46
C MET A 55 -1.41 -11.49 -5.86
N GLU A 56 -2.33 -11.30 -4.91
CA GLU A 56 -3.46 -10.39 -5.13
C GLU A 56 -2.97 -8.96 -4.98
N ILE A 57 -3.15 -8.12 -6.00
CA ILE A 57 -2.81 -6.71 -5.93
C ILE A 57 -4.09 -5.92 -6.18
N ARG A 58 -4.41 -5.01 -5.27
CA ARG A 58 -5.65 -4.24 -5.35
C ARG A 58 -5.42 -2.81 -4.90
N LYS A 59 -5.95 -1.89 -5.70
CA LYS A 59 -6.11 -0.50 -5.30
C LYS A 59 -7.30 -0.38 -4.34
N SER A 60 -7.03 0.02 -3.11
CA SER A 60 -8.04 0.26 -2.08
C SER A 60 -8.73 1.60 -2.29
N ALA A 61 -10.03 1.64 -1.95
CA ALA A 61 -10.81 2.87 -2.03
C ALA A 61 -10.27 3.93 -1.05
N GLY A 62 -10.03 5.14 -1.56
CA GLY A 62 -9.47 6.24 -0.79
C GLY A 62 -9.50 7.56 -1.55
N PHE A 63 -9.09 8.62 -0.86
CA PHE A 63 -8.94 9.95 -1.42
C PHE A 63 -7.60 10.56 -1.01
N VAL A 64 -7.02 11.34 -1.93
CA VAL A 64 -5.75 12.01 -1.72
C VAL A 64 -6.03 13.48 -1.43
N ILE A 65 -5.69 13.93 -0.22
CA ILE A 65 -5.76 15.35 0.13
C ILE A 65 -4.45 16.01 -0.26
N ARG A 66 -4.53 16.95 -1.21
CA ARG A 66 -3.43 17.81 -1.61
C ARG A 66 -3.43 19.07 -0.75
N SER A 67 -2.40 19.24 0.06
CA SER A 67 -2.22 20.44 0.89
C SER A 67 -0.95 21.18 0.47
N LYS A 68 -1.01 22.51 0.41
CA LYS A 68 0.19 23.33 0.14
C LYS A 68 1.06 23.31 1.40
N ARG A 69 2.31 22.88 1.28
CA ARG A 69 3.28 22.97 2.35
C ARG A 69 3.99 24.32 2.23
N PHE A 70 3.80 25.15 3.24
CA PHE A 70 4.57 26.36 3.42
C PHE A 70 5.73 26.08 4.39
N VAL A 71 6.92 26.54 4.05
CA VAL A 71 8.09 26.55 4.92
C VAL A 71 8.58 28.00 4.92
N ASP A 72 8.74 28.59 6.11
CA ASP A 72 9.15 29.99 6.29
C ASP A 72 8.34 31.01 5.46
N GLY A 73 7.02 30.81 5.40
CA GLY A 73 6.11 31.71 4.67
C GLY A 73 6.19 31.62 3.15
N ARG A 74 7.03 30.74 2.59
CA ARG A 74 7.12 30.49 1.13
C ARG A 74 6.54 29.14 0.76
N PHE A 75 5.92 29.07 -0.42
CA PHE A 75 5.45 27.82 -1.00
C PHE A 75 6.67 26.92 -1.27
N PHE A 76 6.71 25.75 -0.63
CA PHE A 76 7.83 24.81 -0.77
C PHE A 76 7.46 23.65 -1.69
N ASP A 77 6.38 22.92 -1.37
CA ASP A 77 5.92 21.78 -2.17
C ASP A 77 4.45 21.43 -1.85
N TYR A 78 3.84 20.55 -2.65
CA TYR A 78 2.56 19.93 -2.35
C TYR A 78 2.77 18.69 -1.47
N ARG A 79 2.10 18.67 -0.31
CA ARG A 79 1.99 17.47 0.53
C ARG A 79 0.75 16.69 0.10
N PHE A 80 0.97 15.46 -0.36
CA PHE A 80 -0.08 14.50 -0.68
C PHE A 80 -0.32 13.60 0.53
N THR A 81 -1.52 13.66 1.11
CA THR A 81 -1.92 12.80 2.23
C THR A 81 -2.94 11.81 1.71
N HIS A 82 -2.59 10.53 1.73
CA HIS A 82 -3.50 9.45 1.34
C HIS A 82 -4.34 9.07 2.54
N ILE A 83 -5.66 9.15 2.40
CA ILE A 83 -6.61 8.60 3.36
C ILE A 83 -7.34 7.48 2.64
N THR A 84 -7.11 6.25 3.10
CA THR A 84 -7.54 5.03 2.40
C THR A 84 -8.41 4.18 3.32
N PRO A 85 -9.67 4.58 3.60
CA PRO A 85 -10.57 3.80 4.45
C PRO A 85 -10.84 2.40 3.89
N GLY A 86 -10.69 2.22 2.57
CA GLY A 86 -10.86 0.95 1.89
C GLY A 86 -9.96 -0.17 2.40
N TYR A 87 -8.83 0.15 3.05
CA TYR A 87 -8.00 -0.87 3.69
C TYR A 87 -8.76 -1.68 4.73
N PHE A 88 -9.67 -1.05 5.48
CA PHE A 88 -10.44 -1.78 6.48
C PHE A 88 -11.35 -2.82 5.82
N SER A 89 -12.09 -2.43 4.78
CA SER A 89 -12.94 -3.36 4.03
C SER A 89 -12.13 -4.47 3.34
N ASP A 90 -10.97 -4.12 2.76
CA ASP A 90 -10.11 -5.09 2.09
C ASP A 90 -9.53 -6.12 3.07
N LEU A 91 -9.12 -5.69 4.27
CA LEU A 91 -8.65 -6.59 5.33
C LEU A 91 -9.75 -7.51 5.85
N VAL A 92 -10.96 -6.98 6.08
CA VAL A 92 -12.11 -7.78 6.52
C VAL A 92 -12.48 -8.83 5.48
N ALA A 93 -12.42 -8.48 4.18
CA ALA A 93 -12.67 -9.41 3.09
C ALA A 93 -11.57 -10.48 2.95
N PHE A 94 -10.30 -10.07 3.03
CA PHE A 94 -9.15 -10.96 2.83
C PHE A 94 -8.88 -11.89 4.04
N ARG A 95 -9.21 -11.43 5.25
CA ARG A 95 -9.01 -12.12 6.53
C ARG A 95 -7.56 -12.62 6.71
N PRO A 96 -6.57 -11.72 6.74
CA PRO A 96 -5.17 -12.11 6.90
C PRO A 96 -4.87 -12.63 8.32
N ASP A 97 -3.91 -13.54 8.41
CA ASP A 97 -3.29 -13.93 9.69
C ASP A 97 -2.33 -12.85 10.21
N ALA A 98 -1.73 -12.07 9.30
CA ALA A 98 -0.79 -11.00 9.63
C ALA A 98 -0.90 -9.80 8.68
N VAL A 99 -0.66 -8.60 9.21
CA VAL A 99 -0.69 -7.34 8.44
C VAL A 99 0.67 -6.64 8.52
N ILE A 100 1.25 -6.31 7.37
CA ILE A 100 2.45 -5.49 7.24
C ILE A 100 2.02 -4.12 6.72
N SER A 101 2.05 -3.10 7.57
CA SER A 101 1.69 -1.74 7.16
C SER A 101 2.89 -0.81 7.13
N SER A 102 3.08 -0.13 6.00
CA SER A 102 4.06 0.95 5.84
C SER A 102 3.45 2.34 6.03
N GLU A 103 2.22 2.43 6.53
CA GLU A 103 1.45 3.67 6.61
C GLU A 103 1.22 4.13 8.04
N ILE A 104 1.45 5.42 8.28
CA ILE A 104 1.25 6.04 9.60
C ILE A 104 -0.24 6.00 10.01
N GLY A 105 -1.17 6.24 9.07
CA GLY A 105 -2.61 6.29 9.36
C GLY A 105 -3.17 4.95 9.83
N PHE A 106 -2.85 3.87 9.13
CA PHE A 106 -3.27 2.53 9.54
C PHE A 106 -2.60 2.07 10.84
N ARG A 107 -1.30 2.36 11.03
CA ARG A 107 -0.59 2.04 12.28
C ARG A 107 -1.21 2.73 13.50
N THR A 108 -1.82 3.91 13.31
CA THR A 108 -2.50 4.65 14.38
C THR A 108 -3.88 4.09 14.69
N MET A 109 -4.62 3.61 13.68
CA MET A 109 -5.93 2.98 13.89
C MET A 109 -5.87 1.58 14.49
N ALA A 110 -4.76 0.85 14.28
CA ALA A 110 -4.59 -0.52 14.75
C ALA A 110 -3.93 -0.64 16.14
N ALA A 111 -3.46 0.48 16.72
CA ALA A 111 -2.91 0.55 18.08
C ALA A 111 -4.03 0.82 19.09
#